data_AF-A0A1G2YAV9-F1
#
_entry.id   AF-A0A1G2YAV9-F1
#
_cell.length_a   1.000
_cell.length_b   1.000
_cell.length_c   1.000
_cell.angle_alpha   90.00
_cell.angle_beta   90.00
_cell.angle_gamma   90.00
#
_symmetry.space_group_name_H-M   'P 1'
#
loop_
_entity.id
_entity.type
_entity.pdbx_description
1 polymer ?
#
loop_
_entity_poly.entity_id
_entity_poly.type
_entity_poly.pdbx_seq_one_letter_code
_entity_poly.pdbx_strand_id
1 'polypeptide(L)'
;MKSIHNFSSGFLLFGFIIGFMLFGTGRATELIPDFNSDGVVNLKDYSILAQYWLQDESSVDIAPAPQGDQIIDYRDIAVLTEHWLETETVYIQWLAHSSVKVWAGGIVIYIDPRNLSISPHDATAVLVTHSHSDHYQRADIDKVSGPQTTFLAPADVIALYGKGQVILPGQTVQLDAFNVIGVPAYNTNKTNHPRSNNWLGFIIEIASKRIYIVGDTDLIEEMKSLGNIDVAFLPAGGTYTMNATEAAEATKYIKPILAIPYHWGQNVGTLADAQRFASLAACNVKIMSVGEIISSRDWLKDFSLLAHWKLDEAAGVTALDSAGGKNGTLSGNPIWQPDGGTIEGALQLDGDGDYVGTPFVLNPSSGPFSVFAWIRGGAPGQVILSQIGGVNWLSADTSSGNLMTELKSSSGRNTQALVSQTIITDGNWHRVGLVWDGSYRILYVDDIVVAKDDNVQSSPGSSTGGLYLGAEKSLNTAGFWTGLIDDIRIRNRAITP
;
A
#
# COMPACT_ATOMS: atom_id res chain seq x y z
N MET A 1 -3.82 11.43 70.94
CA MET A 1 -4.36 10.65 69.80
C MET A 1 -3.30 10.66 68.70
N LYS A 2 -3.22 9.56 67.97
CA LYS A 2 -1.97 8.94 67.48
C LYS A 2 -1.30 9.63 66.28
N SER A 3 0.02 9.45 66.26
CA SER A 3 1.05 9.80 65.27
C SER A 3 0.76 9.26 63.85
N ILE A 4 1.19 10.02 62.83
CA ILE A 4 1.59 9.46 61.53
C ILE A 4 2.98 10.00 61.19
N HIS A 5 3.92 9.07 61.10
CA HIS A 5 5.30 9.24 60.64
C HIS A 5 5.39 9.13 59.11
N ASN A 6 6.43 9.77 58.56
CA ASN A 6 7.02 9.54 57.23
C ASN A 6 7.10 8.05 56.86
N PHE A 7 6.83 7.74 55.59
CA PHE A 7 7.47 6.61 54.90
C PHE A 7 7.87 7.00 53.48
N SER A 8 9.14 6.75 53.19
CA SER A 8 9.82 6.84 51.92
C SER A 8 9.56 5.61 51.05
N SER A 9 9.85 5.75 49.75
CA SER A 9 10.41 4.74 48.84
C SER A 9 9.71 3.38 48.69
N GLY A 10 9.25 3.08 47.46
CA GLY A 10 9.12 1.71 46.96
C GLY A 10 7.87 1.46 46.11
N PHE A 11 7.89 1.87 44.84
CA PHE A 11 7.01 1.24 43.84
C PHE A 11 7.59 -0.14 43.53
N LEU A 12 7.02 -1.17 44.14
CA LEU A 12 7.29 -2.57 43.83
C LEU A 12 6.58 -2.91 42.51
N LEU A 13 7.37 -3.07 41.45
CA LEU A 13 6.96 -3.76 40.24
C LEU A 13 6.75 -5.24 40.62
N PHE A 14 5.52 -5.73 40.64
CA PHE A 14 5.25 -7.15 40.73
C PHE A 14 5.57 -7.78 39.36
N GLY A 15 6.81 -8.24 39.20
CA GLY A 15 7.17 -9.14 38.12
C GLY A 15 6.66 -10.54 38.44
N PHE A 16 5.66 -11.02 37.70
CA PHE A 16 5.38 -12.45 37.64
C PHE A 16 6.37 -13.09 36.67
N ILE A 17 7.38 -13.76 37.25
CA ILE A 17 8.20 -14.73 36.53
C ILE A 17 7.35 -16.00 36.40
N ILE A 18 6.97 -16.37 35.19
CA ILE A 18 6.64 -17.76 34.86
C ILE A 18 7.72 -18.26 33.92
N GLY A 19 8.66 -19.02 34.50
CA GLY A 19 9.57 -19.85 33.73
C GLY A 19 8.87 -21.13 33.31
N PHE A 20 9.02 -21.51 32.05
CA PHE A 20 8.91 -22.89 31.62
C PHE A 20 10.07 -23.23 30.69
N MET A 21 11.03 -24.00 31.21
CA MET A 21 11.80 -24.93 30.40
C MET A 21 10.97 -26.20 30.26
N LEU A 22 10.67 -26.60 29.02
CA LEU A 22 10.48 -28.00 28.65
C LEU A 22 10.81 -28.14 27.15
N PHE A 23 11.77 -29.01 26.86
CA PHE A 23 12.13 -29.47 25.52
C PHE A 23 10.95 -30.23 24.89
N GLY A 24 10.58 -29.91 23.66
CA GLY A 24 9.60 -30.67 22.90
C GLY A 24 9.08 -29.92 21.67
N THR A 25 9.28 -30.48 20.49
CA THR A 25 8.92 -29.94 19.18
C THR A 25 7.40 -29.76 19.02
N GLY A 26 6.97 -28.52 18.80
CA GLY A 26 5.60 -28.15 18.40
C GLY A 26 5.14 -26.86 19.08
N ARG A 27 5.21 -25.72 18.38
CA ARG A 27 4.55 -24.48 18.85
C ARG A 27 3.04 -24.75 18.89
N ALA A 28 2.43 -24.65 20.07
CA ALA A 28 0.98 -24.42 20.16
C ALA A 28 0.68 -23.12 19.40
N THR A 29 -0.31 -23.15 18.52
CA THR A 29 -0.80 -21.97 17.81
C THR A 29 -1.39 -21.01 18.83
N GLU A 30 -0.67 -19.92 19.10
CA GLU A 30 -1.17 -18.82 19.91
C GLU A 30 -2.38 -18.19 19.20
N LEU A 31 -3.53 -18.15 19.88
CA LEU A 31 -4.76 -17.54 19.36
C LEU A 31 -4.57 -16.03 19.36
N ILE A 32 -4.58 -15.40 18.19
CA ILE A 32 -4.59 -13.95 18.05
C ILE A 32 -6.03 -13.47 18.30
N PRO A 33 -6.30 -12.60 19.29
CA PRO A 33 -7.65 -12.12 19.58
C PRO A 33 -8.05 -11.01 18.60
N ASP A 34 -8.31 -11.42 17.36
CA ASP A 34 -8.80 -10.61 16.25
C ASP A 34 -10.30 -10.91 16.06
N PHE A 35 -11.15 -10.12 16.72
CA PHE A 35 -12.59 -10.37 16.80
C PHE A 35 -13.36 -9.88 15.58
N ASN A 36 -12.75 -9.01 14.76
CA ASN A 36 -13.34 -8.57 13.50
C ASN A 36 -12.75 -9.30 12.28
N SER A 37 -11.75 -10.18 12.49
CA SER A 37 -11.05 -10.93 11.44
C SER A 37 -10.37 -10.03 10.40
N ASP A 38 -9.93 -8.83 10.78
CA ASP A 38 -9.21 -7.87 9.91
C ASP A 38 -7.69 -8.07 9.90
N GLY A 39 -7.20 -9.03 10.69
CA GLY A 39 -5.80 -9.39 10.84
C GLY A 39 -5.01 -8.50 11.79
N VAL A 40 -5.66 -7.54 12.49
CA VAL A 40 -5.00 -6.54 13.33
C VAL A 40 -5.76 -6.32 14.63
N VAL A 41 -5.18 -6.69 15.77
CA VAL A 41 -5.74 -6.34 17.09
C VAL A 41 -5.68 -4.82 17.33
N ASN A 42 -6.84 -4.16 17.36
CA ASN A 42 -6.95 -2.71 17.49
C ASN A 42 -8.24 -2.25 18.24
N LEU A 43 -8.56 -0.95 18.18
CA LEU A 43 -9.73 -0.38 18.85
C LEU A 43 -11.06 -0.98 18.38
N LYS A 44 -11.11 -1.54 17.17
CA LYS A 44 -12.30 -2.24 16.66
C LYS A 44 -12.52 -3.54 17.41
N ASP A 45 -11.49 -4.33 17.69
CA ASP A 45 -11.60 -5.54 18.51
C ASP A 45 -12.01 -5.20 19.93
N TYR A 46 -11.44 -4.12 20.47
CA TYR A 46 -11.89 -3.59 21.76
C TYR A 46 -13.38 -3.21 21.74
N SER A 47 -13.83 -2.58 20.64
CA SER A 47 -15.23 -2.19 20.51
C SER A 47 -16.18 -3.38 20.44
N ILE A 48 -15.72 -4.52 19.89
CA ILE A 48 -16.49 -5.77 19.86
C ILE A 48 -16.51 -6.38 21.27
N LEU A 49 -15.36 -6.52 21.92
CA LEU A 49 -15.27 -7.03 23.30
C LEU A 49 -16.14 -6.18 24.25
N ALA A 50 -16.10 -4.86 24.14
CA ALA A 50 -16.89 -3.95 24.98
C ALA A 50 -18.41 -4.07 24.78
N GLN A 51 -18.90 -4.55 23.63
CA GLN A 51 -20.34 -4.78 23.41
C GLN A 51 -20.89 -5.90 24.31
N TYR A 52 -20.03 -6.85 24.70
CA TYR A 52 -20.38 -8.01 25.51
C TYR A 52 -19.97 -7.85 26.97
N TRP A 53 -19.68 -6.62 27.43
CA TRP A 53 -19.22 -6.37 28.80
C TRP A 53 -20.15 -6.96 29.86
N LEU A 54 -19.58 -7.76 30.77
CA LEU A 54 -20.28 -8.53 31.81
C LEU A 54 -21.30 -9.55 31.29
N GLN A 55 -21.18 -9.97 30.02
CA GLN A 55 -22.00 -11.02 29.41
C GLN A 55 -21.18 -12.29 29.22
N ASP A 56 -21.90 -13.39 29.00
CA ASP A 56 -21.34 -14.71 28.65
C ASP A 56 -21.35 -14.83 27.12
N GLU A 57 -20.23 -14.46 26.49
CA GLU A 57 -20.04 -14.54 25.04
C GLU A 57 -18.70 -15.20 24.70
N SER A 58 -18.77 -16.52 24.48
CA SER A 58 -17.59 -17.36 24.22
C SER A 58 -16.73 -16.96 23.02
N SER A 59 -17.27 -16.15 22.08
CA SER A 59 -16.50 -15.70 20.92
C SER A 59 -15.48 -14.58 21.22
N VAL A 60 -15.64 -13.89 22.36
CA VAL A 60 -14.75 -12.79 22.78
C VAL A 60 -14.21 -12.93 24.21
N ASP A 61 -14.59 -14.02 24.89
CA ASP A 61 -14.13 -14.43 26.21
C ASP A 61 -12.79 -15.16 26.09
N ILE A 62 -11.71 -14.42 26.37
CA ILE A 62 -10.33 -14.85 26.10
C ILE A 62 -9.51 -15.00 27.38
N ALA A 63 -10.05 -14.54 28.52
CA ALA A 63 -9.38 -14.59 29.80
C ALA A 63 -10.25 -15.24 30.88
N PRO A 64 -9.70 -16.17 31.68
CA PRO A 64 -8.38 -16.75 31.57
C PRO A 64 -8.30 -17.77 30.43
N ALA A 65 -7.14 -17.82 29.78
CA ALA A 65 -6.87 -18.84 28.77
C ALA A 65 -6.99 -20.27 29.34
N PRO A 66 -7.39 -21.27 28.54
CA PRO A 66 -7.58 -21.21 27.08
C PRO A 66 -9.04 -21.06 26.62
N GLN A 67 -9.99 -20.93 27.55
CA GLN A 67 -11.44 -21.00 27.26
C GLN A 67 -12.25 -19.81 27.80
N GLY A 68 -11.60 -18.82 28.43
CA GLY A 68 -12.31 -17.75 29.11
C GLY A 68 -12.91 -18.18 30.46
N ASP A 69 -13.56 -17.26 31.18
CA ASP A 69 -14.30 -17.56 32.42
C ASP A 69 -15.79 -17.24 32.38
N GLN A 70 -16.36 -17.18 31.18
CA GLN A 70 -17.77 -16.94 30.87
C GLN A 70 -18.23 -15.53 31.25
N ILE A 71 -17.31 -14.61 31.48
CA ILE A 71 -17.64 -13.21 31.75
C ILE A 71 -16.63 -12.26 31.13
N ILE A 72 -17.10 -11.45 30.19
CA ILE A 72 -16.24 -10.43 29.59
C ILE A 72 -15.97 -9.32 30.60
N ASP A 73 -14.73 -9.19 31.06
CA ASP A 73 -14.32 -8.17 31.99
C ASP A 73 -12.92 -7.58 31.73
N TYR A 74 -12.37 -6.92 32.75
CA TYR A 74 -11.08 -6.24 32.64
C TYR A 74 -9.91 -7.20 32.36
N ARG A 75 -10.09 -8.50 32.62
CA ARG A 75 -9.10 -9.54 32.38
C ARG A 75 -9.02 -9.88 30.90
N ASP A 76 -10.16 -9.90 30.19
CA ASP A 76 -10.18 -10.04 28.72
C ASP A 76 -9.58 -8.81 28.06
N ILE A 77 -9.89 -7.61 28.58
CA ILE A 77 -9.22 -6.39 28.14
C ILE A 77 -7.70 -6.49 28.35
N ALA A 78 -7.23 -7.04 29.48
CA ALA A 78 -5.81 -7.15 29.74
C ALA A 78 -5.11 -8.05 28.70
N VAL A 79 -5.70 -9.20 28.36
CA VAL A 79 -5.17 -10.10 27.32
C VAL A 79 -5.23 -9.44 25.94
N LEU A 80 -6.35 -8.82 25.56
CA LEU A 80 -6.46 -8.06 24.32
C LEU A 80 -5.44 -6.92 24.25
N THR A 81 -5.19 -6.26 25.38
CA THR A 81 -4.26 -5.14 25.51
C THR A 81 -2.81 -5.60 25.44
N GLU A 82 -2.46 -6.80 25.94
CA GLU A 82 -1.15 -7.39 25.72
C GLU A 82 -0.89 -7.58 24.22
N HIS A 83 -1.85 -8.11 23.46
CA HIS A 83 -1.74 -8.23 22.01
C HIS A 83 -1.77 -6.89 21.25
N TRP A 84 -2.50 -5.90 21.75
CA TRP A 84 -2.54 -4.55 21.16
C TRP A 84 -1.23 -3.77 21.46
N LEU A 85 -0.68 -3.89 22.67
CA LEU A 85 0.56 -3.22 23.07
C LEU A 85 1.83 -3.93 22.54
N GLU A 86 1.72 -5.13 21.98
CA GLU A 86 2.86 -5.92 21.51
C GLU A 86 3.46 -5.53 20.14
N THR A 87 2.92 -4.51 19.44
CA THR A 87 3.64 -3.95 18.28
C THR A 87 3.84 -2.46 18.44
N GLU A 88 5.02 -2.09 18.96
CA GLU A 88 5.52 -0.73 18.83
C GLU A 88 5.36 -0.29 17.37
N THR A 89 4.80 0.91 17.17
CA THR A 89 4.61 1.44 15.82
C THR A 89 5.99 1.66 15.20
N VAL A 90 6.26 0.95 14.11
CA VAL A 90 7.48 1.12 13.33
C VAL A 90 7.25 2.27 12.35
N TYR A 91 8.21 3.18 12.31
CA TYR A 91 8.21 4.30 11.38
C TYR A 91 9.35 4.15 10.40
N ILE A 92 9.08 4.57 9.16
CA ILE A 92 10.00 4.56 8.06
C ILE A 92 10.00 5.95 7.43
N GLN A 93 11.20 6.50 7.23
CA GLN A 93 11.40 7.74 6.49
C GLN A 93 12.32 7.48 5.31
N TRP A 94 11.87 7.86 4.11
CA TRP A 94 12.74 7.87 2.94
C TRP A 94 13.48 9.20 2.87
N LEU A 95 14.78 9.20 3.11
CA LEU A 95 15.57 10.43 3.20
C LEU A 95 15.98 10.96 1.82
N ALA A 96 16.18 10.07 0.85
CA ALA A 96 16.34 10.27 -0.60
C ALA A 96 17.24 9.14 -1.13
N HIS A 97 17.23 8.91 -2.46
CA HIS A 97 18.08 7.90 -3.10
C HIS A 97 17.94 6.54 -2.38
N SER A 98 19.02 6.00 -1.79
CA SER A 98 19.02 4.75 -1.01
C SER A 98 19.06 4.96 0.50
N SER A 99 18.98 6.21 0.96
CA SER A 99 19.06 6.59 2.37
C SER A 99 17.70 6.43 3.05
N VAL A 100 17.64 5.59 4.08
CA VAL A 100 16.41 5.25 4.81
C VAL A 100 16.65 5.37 6.31
N LYS A 101 15.68 5.92 7.04
CA LYS A 101 15.64 5.88 8.51
C LYS A 101 14.48 5.00 8.96
N VAL A 102 14.73 4.08 9.87
CA VAL A 102 13.73 3.21 10.50
C VAL A 102 13.80 3.39 12.01
N TRP A 103 12.67 3.52 12.70
CA TRP A 103 12.65 3.58 14.16
C TRP A 103 11.39 2.98 14.76
N ALA A 104 11.52 2.45 15.98
CA ALA A 104 10.43 2.00 16.84
C ALA A 104 10.90 2.14 18.29
N GLY A 105 10.00 2.62 19.16
CA GLY A 105 10.35 2.90 20.56
C GLY A 105 11.57 3.83 20.66
N GLY A 106 12.60 3.38 21.37
CA GLY A 106 13.89 4.09 21.51
C GLY A 106 14.97 3.72 20.50
N ILE A 107 14.67 2.85 19.52
CA ILE A 107 15.64 2.33 18.55
C ILE A 107 15.59 3.15 17.25
N VAL A 108 16.74 3.63 16.80
CA VAL A 108 16.89 4.39 15.54
C VAL A 108 17.96 3.76 14.66
N ILE A 109 17.57 3.37 13.45
CA ILE A 109 18.45 2.71 12.47
C ILE A 109 18.51 3.56 11.20
N TYR A 110 19.73 3.92 10.80
CA TYR A 110 19.98 4.57 9.52
C TYR A 110 20.62 3.58 8.54
N ILE A 111 20.16 3.59 7.30
CA ILE A 111 20.71 2.78 6.22
C ILE A 111 21.21 3.71 5.13
N ASP A 112 22.47 3.53 4.73
CA ASP A 112 23.17 4.33 3.71
C ASP A 112 22.96 5.86 3.88
N PRO A 113 23.18 6.43 5.10
CA PRO A 113 22.93 7.83 5.35
C PRO A 113 23.78 8.71 4.44
N ARG A 114 23.12 9.57 3.66
CA ARG A 114 23.75 10.45 2.68
C ARG A 114 23.03 11.78 2.54
N ASN A 115 23.81 12.83 2.30
CA ASN A 115 23.34 14.20 2.04
C ASN A 115 22.41 14.72 3.15
N LEU A 116 22.70 14.39 4.41
CA LEU A 116 21.88 14.79 5.54
C LEU A 116 22.09 16.28 5.86
N SER A 117 20.99 17.01 6.07
CA SER A 117 21.02 18.43 6.42
C SER A 117 21.25 18.69 7.91
N ILE A 118 21.09 17.66 8.76
CA ILE A 118 21.18 17.75 10.23
C ILE A 118 22.16 16.71 10.78
N SER A 119 22.63 16.93 12.02
CA SER A 119 23.57 16.07 12.75
C SER A 119 22.99 15.63 14.10
N PRO A 120 22.01 14.71 14.11
CA PRO A 120 21.24 14.38 15.31
C PRO A 120 21.99 13.52 16.34
N HIS A 121 23.00 12.76 15.92
CA HIS A 121 23.73 11.81 16.79
C HIS A 121 22.81 10.82 17.55
N ASP A 122 21.67 10.45 16.96
CA ASP A 122 20.60 9.65 17.58
C ASP A 122 20.61 8.17 17.15
N ALA A 123 21.51 7.75 16.26
CA ALA A 123 21.49 6.40 15.73
C ALA A 123 21.85 5.35 16.79
N THR A 124 20.95 4.39 17.02
CA THR A 124 21.27 3.13 17.69
C THR A 124 22.17 2.28 16.79
N ALA A 125 21.85 2.21 15.50
CA ALA A 125 22.69 1.57 14.50
C ALA A 125 22.74 2.33 13.18
N VAL A 126 23.87 2.17 12.48
CA VAL A 126 24.06 2.59 11.10
C VAL A 126 24.48 1.37 10.29
N LEU A 127 23.74 1.12 9.22
CA LEU A 127 23.97 0.03 8.27
C LEU A 127 24.44 0.62 6.95
N VAL A 128 25.51 0.08 6.37
CA VAL A 128 25.96 0.48 5.04
C VAL A 128 26.01 -0.74 4.13
N THR A 129 25.32 -0.67 2.99
CA THR A 129 25.14 -1.80 2.06
C THR A 129 26.41 -2.15 1.30
N HIS A 130 27.14 -1.13 0.83
CA HIS A 130 28.36 -1.26 0.05
C HIS A 130 29.17 0.05 -0.04
N SER A 131 30.34 0.00 -0.67
CA SER A 131 31.33 1.08 -0.62
C SER A 131 31.19 2.18 -1.69
N HIS A 132 30.21 2.14 -2.58
CA HIS A 132 30.04 3.19 -3.58
C HIS A 132 29.67 4.54 -2.93
N SER A 133 30.08 5.63 -3.56
CA SER A 133 29.99 6.98 -2.96
C SER A 133 28.56 7.49 -2.83
N ASP A 134 27.59 6.90 -3.51
CA ASP A 134 26.17 7.21 -3.36
C ASP A 134 25.47 6.43 -2.22
N HIS A 135 26.20 5.53 -1.54
CA HIS A 135 25.75 4.78 -0.37
C HIS A 135 26.64 5.00 0.88
N TYR A 136 27.97 5.05 0.68
CA TYR A 136 28.95 5.29 1.73
C TYR A 136 29.42 6.75 1.74
N GLN A 137 29.07 7.47 2.81
CA GLN A 137 29.55 8.82 3.09
C GLN A 137 29.97 8.94 4.55
N ARG A 138 31.28 8.91 4.83
CA ARG A 138 31.82 9.04 6.20
C ARG A 138 31.20 10.22 6.95
N ALA A 139 31.12 11.38 6.31
CA ALA A 139 30.61 12.59 6.95
C ALA A 139 29.14 12.47 7.38
N ASP A 140 28.30 11.76 6.62
CA ASP A 140 26.89 11.57 6.97
C ASP A 140 26.68 10.44 7.99
N ILE A 141 27.51 9.40 7.94
CA ILE A 141 27.58 8.37 9.00
C ILE A 141 27.93 9.04 10.35
N ASP A 142 28.93 9.93 10.36
CA ASP A 142 29.37 10.62 11.58
C ASP A 142 28.31 11.60 12.12
N LYS A 143 27.45 12.17 11.26
CA LYS A 143 26.35 13.07 11.67
C LYS A 143 25.27 12.37 12.52
N VAL A 144 25.01 11.10 12.23
CA VAL A 144 23.96 10.32 12.92
C VAL A 144 24.53 9.45 14.03
N SER A 145 25.83 9.13 13.99
CA SER A 145 26.48 8.26 14.97
C SER A 145 26.80 9.00 16.27
N GLY A 146 26.56 8.32 17.40
CA GLY A 146 27.03 8.65 18.73
C GLY A 146 28.01 7.60 19.29
N PRO A 147 28.44 7.73 20.56
CA PRO A 147 29.44 6.83 21.16
C PRO A 147 29.01 5.37 21.28
N GLN A 148 27.71 5.10 21.37
CA GLN A 148 27.13 3.76 21.53
C GLN A 148 26.54 3.21 20.22
N THR A 149 26.70 3.92 19.10
CA THR A 149 26.13 3.50 17.82
C THR A 149 26.84 2.23 17.32
N THR A 150 26.04 1.22 17.00
CA THR A 150 26.51 0.01 16.31
C THR A 150 26.67 0.31 14.83
N PHE A 151 27.85 0.06 14.25
CA PHE A 151 28.10 0.21 12.81
C PHE A 151 28.27 -1.17 12.16
N LEU A 152 27.38 -1.54 11.25
CA LEU A 152 27.42 -2.81 10.52
C LEU A 152 27.57 -2.58 9.02
N ALA A 153 28.53 -3.24 8.38
CA ALA A 153 28.76 -3.11 6.94
C ALA A 153 29.60 -4.28 6.38
N PRO A 154 29.77 -4.42 5.05
CA PRO A 154 30.71 -5.36 4.47
C PRO A 154 32.17 -5.00 4.81
N ALA A 155 33.08 -5.95 4.59
CA ALA A 155 34.47 -5.86 5.04
C ALA A 155 35.24 -4.65 4.46
N ASP A 156 34.98 -4.29 3.21
CA ASP A 156 35.61 -3.14 2.55
C ASP A 156 35.13 -1.80 3.12
N VAL A 157 33.83 -1.65 3.41
CA VAL A 157 33.27 -0.48 4.09
C VAL A 157 33.84 -0.35 5.50
N ILE A 158 33.94 -1.44 6.26
CA ILE A 158 34.56 -1.42 7.59
C ILE A 158 36.04 -1.00 7.50
N ALA A 159 36.78 -1.49 6.51
CA ALA A 159 38.16 -1.08 6.28
C ALA A 159 38.27 0.42 5.94
N LEU A 160 37.36 0.95 5.12
CA LEU A 160 37.29 2.37 4.79
C LEU A 160 36.87 3.24 5.98
N TYR A 161 35.95 2.77 6.83
CA TYR A 161 35.44 3.50 7.99
C TYR A 161 36.38 3.43 9.20
N GLY A 162 37.13 2.33 9.34
CA GLY A 162 38.16 2.10 10.37
C GLY A 162 37.64 1.53 11.69
N LYS A 163 36.33 1.27 11.81
CA LYS A 163 35.68 0.66 12.99
C LYS A 163 34.33 0.05 12.61
N GLY A 164 33.74 -0.70 13.53
CA GLY A 164 32.45 -1.38 13.36
C GLY A 164 32.61 -2.89 13.17
N GLN A 165 31.50 -3.56 12.92
CA GLN A 165 31.43 -5.00 12.76
C GLN A 165 31.14 -5.37 11.31
N VAL A 166 31.96 -6.29 10.78
CA VAL A 166 31.70 -6.90 9.47
C VAL A 166 30.50 -7.83 9.59
N ILE A 167 29.58 -7.71 8.62
CA ILE A 167 28.47 -8.65 8.44
C ILE A 167 28.56 -9.25 7.03
N LEU A 168 28.34 -10.56 6.93
CA LEU A 168 28.39 -11.31 5.68
C LEU A 168 26.98 -11.64 5.16
N PRO A 169 26.81 -11.91 3.85
CA PRO A 169 25.56 -12.45 3.34
C PRO A 169 25.17 -13.75 4.07
N GLY A 170 23.92 -13.84 4.53
CA GLY A 170 23.37 -14.94 5.32
C GLY A 170 23.63 -14.84 6.82
N GLN A 171 24.45 -13.89 7.29
CA GLN A 171 24.73 -13.72 8.72
C GLN A 171 23.64 -12.90 9.40
N THR A 172 23.24 -13.34 10.59
CA THR A 172 22.39 -12.57 11.51
C THR A 172 23.24 -11.97 12.62
N VAL A 173 23.05 -10.69 12.89
CA VAL A 173 23.57 -9.98 14.06
C VAL A 173 22.40 -9.73 14.99
N GLN A 174 22.40 -10.37 16.14
CA GLN A 174 21.40 -10.20 17.20
C GLN A 174 21.81 -9.02 18.07
N LEU A 175 20.92 -8.04 18.20
CA LEU A 175 21.07 -6.89 19.09
C LEU A 175 19.89 -6.92 20.08
N ASP A 176 20.00 -6.21 21.20
CA ASP A 176 19.07 -6.38 22.33
C ASP A 176 17.59 -6.23 21.95
N ALA A 177 17.24 -5.27 21.11
CA ALA A 177 15.85 -4.93 20.74
C ALA A 177 15.50 -5.16 19.27
N PHE A 178 16.46 -5.59 18.43
CA PHE A 178 16.26 -5.79 17.00
C PHE A 178 17.34 -6.71 16.42
N ASN A 179 17.07 -7.33 15.27
CA ASN A 179 18.07 -8.10 14.54
C ASN A 179 18.38 -7.47 13.19
N VAL A 180 19.60 -7.69 12.70
CA VAL A 180 20.00 -7.34 11.34
C VAL A 180 20.54 -8.58 10.64
N ILE A 181 19.96 -8.90 9.49
CA ILE A 181 20.37 -10.03 8.66
C ILE A 181 21.00 -9.47 7.38
N GLY A 182 22.26 -9.84 7.11
CA GLY A 182 22.91 -9.54 5.84
C GLY A 182 22.35 -10.45 4.74
N VAL A 183 21.94 -9.89 3.61
CA VAL A 183 21.38 -10.62 2.46
C VAL A 183 22.25 -10.34 1.23
N PRO A 184 22.49 -11.29 0.32
CA PRO A 184 23.24 -11.00 -0.90
C PRO A 184 22.61 -9.86 -1.72
N ALA A 185 23.45 -8.97 -2.25
CA ALA A 185 23.05 -7.97 -3.24
C ALA A 185 24.13 -7.92 -4.33
N TYR A 186 23.78 -8.20 -5.58
CA TYR A 186 24.74 -8.24 -6.70
C TYR A 186 24.06 -8.14 -8.07
N ASN A 187 24.82 -7.71 -9.07
CA ASN A 187 24.40 -7.77 -10.46
C ASN A 187 24.65 -9.16 -11.05
N THR A 188 23.67 -9.68 -11.80
CA THR A 188 23.78 -10.95 -12.51
C THR A 188 24.39 -10.75 -13.90
N ASN A 189 24.11 -9.60 -14.52
CA ASN A 189 24.50 -9.30 -15.91
C ASN A 189 25.28 -7.99 -16.07
N LYS A 190 25.64 -7.33 -14.96
CA LYS A 190 26.44 -6.09 -14.94
C LYS A 190 27.70 -6.29 -14.09
N THR A 191 28.72 -5.45 -14.28
CA THR A 191 30.01 -5.59 -13.58
C THR A 191 30.17 -4.65 -12.39
N ASN A 192 29.25 -3.71 -12.18
CA ASN A 192 29.35 -2.67 -11.16
C ASN A 192 29.19 -3.20 -9.73
N HIS A 193 28.37 -4.24 -9.52
CA HIS A 193 28.08 -4.81 -8.21
C HIS A 193 28.35 -6.33 -8.18
N PRO A 194 29.63 -6.78 -8.26
CA PRO A 194 29.95 -8.20 -8.43
C PRO A 194 29.72 -9.00 -7.14
N ARG A 195 29.21 -10.22 -7.28
CA ARG A 195 28.92 -11.13 -6.15
C ARG A 195 30.14 -11.40 -5.24
N SER A 196 31.35 -11.39 -5.80
CA SER A 196 32.59 -11.61 -5.06
C SER A 196 32.88 -10.57 -3.98
N ASN A 197 32.25 -9.39 -4.04
CA ASN A 197 32.45 -8.34 -3.04
C ASN A 197 31.68 -8.62 -1.73
N ASN A 198 30.76 -9.57 -1.72
CA ASN A 198 29.89 -9.87 -0.56
C ASN A 198 29.14 -8.63 -0.05
N TRP A 199 28.75 -7.74 -0.97
CA TRP A 199 27.90 -6.59 -0.69
C TRP A 199 26.46 -7.02 -0.40
N LEU A 200 25.72 -6.12 0.25
CA LEU A 200 24.58 -6.50 1.08
C LEU A 200 23.30 -5.75 0.74
N GLY A 201 22.19 -6.46 0.85
CA GLY A 201 20.95 -5.93 1.40
C GLY A 201 20.84 -6.28 2.89
N PHE A 202 19.86 -5.70 3.58
CA PHE A 202 19.60 -5.96 5.00
C PHE A 202 18.13 -6.29 5.23
N ILE A 203 17.85 -7.35 5.99
CA ILE A 203 16.55 -7.51 6.65
C ILE A 203 16.71 -7.02 8.09
N ILE A 204 15.88 -6.05 8.46
CA ILE A 204 15.80 -5.49 9.81
C ILE A 204 14.57 -6.08 10.47
N GLU A 205 14.77 -6.79 11.58
CA GLU A 205 13.68 -7.31 12.41
C GLU A 205 13.52 -6.41 13.62
N ILE A 206 12.43 -5.63 13.68
CA ILE A 206 12.19 -4.64 14.74
C ILE A 206 10.69 -4.59 15.06
N ALA A 207 10.33 -4.63 16.34
CA ALA A 207 8.93 -4.61 16.79
C ALA A 207 8.02 -5.61 16.03
N SER A 208 8.50 -6.84 15.88
CA SER A 208 7.82 -7.94 15.16
C SER A 208 7.57 -7.68 13.66
N LYS A 209 8.22 -6.67 13.08
CA LYS A 209 8.20 -6.36 11.64
C LYS A 209 9.52 -6.70 10.97
N ARG A 210 9.45 -7.09 9.70
CA ARG A 210 10.60 -7.42 8.84
C ARG A 210 10.66 -6.45 7.68
N ILE A 211 11.66 -5.57 7.70
CA ILE A 211 11.89 -4.55 6.66
C ILE A 211 13.13 -4.95 5.85
N TYR A 212 12.95 -5.20 4.56
CA TYR A 212 14.03 -5.55 3.64
C TYR A 212 14.51 -4.33 2.86
N ILE A 213 15.74 -3.89 3.14
CA ILE A 213 16.48 -2.94 2.33
C ILE A 213 17.32 -3.73 1.34
N VAL A 214 16.98 -3.68 0.06
CA VAL A 214 17.55 -4.58 -0.93
C VAL A 214 19.03 -4.28 -1.25
N GLY A 215 19.47 -3.02 -1.07
CA GLY A 215 20.76 -2.55 -1.59
C GLY A 215 20.74 -2.38 -3.11
N ASP A 216 21.93 -2.32 -3.71
CA ASP A 216 22.11 -2.31 -5.15
C ASP A 216 22.21 -3.75 -5.67
N THR A 217 21.23 -4.18 -6.46
CA THR A 217 21.19 -5.56 -6.96
C THR A 217 20.35 -5.65 -8.23
N ASP A 218 20.57 -6.73 -8.99
CA ASP A 218 19.62 -7.24 -9.97
C ASP A 218 18.63 -8.20 -9.29
N LEU A 219 17.66 -8.73 -10.04
CA LEU A 219 16.81 -9.83 -9.60
C LEU A 219 17.67 -11.09 -9.36
N ILE A 220 17.69 -11.58 -8.13
CA ILE A 220 18.47 -12.76 -7.71
C ILE A 220 17.57 -13.83 -7.10
N GLU A 221 18.00 -15.09 -7.17
CA GLU A 221 17.22 -16.25 -6.72
C GLU A 221 17.06 -16.29 -5.19
N GLU A 222 18.02 -15.74 -4.44
CA GLU A 222 17.99 -15.67 -2.98
C GLU A 222 16.76 -14.90 -2.45
N MET A 223 16.20 -13.99 -3.24
CA MET A 223 14.97 -13.27 -2.90
C MET A 223 13.76 -14.19 -2.67
N LYS A 224 13.76 -15.43 -3.21
CA LYS A 224 12.67 -16.40 -3.02
C LYS A 224 12.63 -17.02 -1.62
N SER A 225 13.73 -16.93 -0.86
CA SER A 225 13.92 -17.67 0.39
C SER A 225 14.07 -16.76 1.61
N LEU A 226 13.53 -15.54 1.55
CA LEU A 226 13.66 -14.54 2.62
C LEU A 226 12.61 -14.68 3.73
N GLY A 227 11.61 -15.55 3.58
CA GLY A 227 10.46 -15.61 4.48
C GLY A 227 9.53 -14.40 4.31
N ASN A 228 8.66 -14.16 5.29
CA ASN A 228 7.72 -13.04 5.24
C ASN A 228 8.45 -11.70 5.35
N ILE A 229 8.08 -10.74 4.51
CA ILE A 229 8.59 -9.36 4.54
C ILE A 229 7.38 -8.41 4.62
N ASP A 230 7.39 -7.49 5.58
CA ASP A 230 6.34 -6.48 5.69
C ASP A 230 6.58 -5.36 4.67
N VAL A 231 7.80 -4.83 4.63
CA VAL A 231 8.17 -3.73 3.73
C VAL A 231 9.45 -4.07 2.98
N ALA A 232 9.46 -3.89 1.66
CA ALA A 232 10.66 -4.03 0.84
C ALA A 232 10.99 -2.72 0.11
N PHE A 233 12.24 -2.25 0.23
CA PHE A 233 12.78 -1.13 -0.54
C PHE A 233 13.51 -1.66 -1.76
N LEU A 234 13.02 -1.36 -2.97
CA LEU A 234 13.58 -1.88 -4.22
C LEU A 234 14.09 -0.75 -5.13
N PRO A 235 15.29 -0.87 -5.72
CA PRO A 235 15.70 0.02 -6.79
C PRO A 235 14.91 -0.32 -8.07
N ALA A 236 14.56 0.69 -8.86
CA ALA A 236 13.75 0.50 -10.08
C ALA A 236 14.28 1.27 -11.31
N GLY A 237 15.48 1.86 -11.23
CA GLY A 237 16.03 2.75 -12.26
C GLY A 237 16.75 2.08 -13.44
N GLY A 238 17.17 0.81 -13.31
CA GLY A 238 17.68 -0.01 -14.42
C GLY A 238 19.13 0.21 -14.88
N THR A 239 19.74 1.38 -14.61
CA THR A 239 21.12 1.66 -15.07
C THR A 239 22.16 0.78 -14.34
N TYR A 240 22.13 0.75 -13.02
CA TYR A 240 23.08 -0.01 -12.18
C TYR A 240 22.43 -1.17 -11.42
N THR A 241 21.11 -1.18 -11.36
CA THR A 241 20.28 -2.07 -10.55
C THR A 241 19.13 -2.64 -11.41
N MET A 242 18.11 -3.21 -10.78
CA MET A 242 16.86 -3.58 -11.44
C MET A 242 16.20 -2.39 -12.15
N ASN A 243 15.66 -2.64 -13.34
CA ASN A 243 14.67 -1.75 -13.95
C ASN A 243 13.27 -1.98 -13.34
N ALA A 244 12.30 -1.13 -13.67
CA ALA A 244 10.94 -1.21 -13.12
C ALA A 244 10.24 -2.57 -13.32
N THR A 245 10.48 -3.24 -14.45
CA THR A 245 9.90 -4.58 -14.73
C THR A 245 10.57 -5.65 -13.89
N GLU A 246 11.90 -5.62 -13.76
CA GLU A 246 12.66 -6.56 -12.93
C GLU A 246 12.32 -6.38 -11.44
N ALA A 247 12.18 -5.14 -10.98
CA ALA A 247 11.75 -4.83 -9.61
C ALA A 247 10.33 -5.34 -9.34
N ALA A 248 9.41 -5.18 -10.31
CA ALA A 248 8.06 -5.74 -10.21
C ALA A 248 8.08 -7.26 -10.12
N GLU A 249 8.94 -7.94 -10.89
CA GLU A 249 9.12 -9.39 -10.79
C GLU A 249 9.71 -9.79 -9.43
N ALA A 250 10.64 -9.01 -8.88
CA ALA A 250 11.19 -9.25 -7.54
C ALA A 250 10.10 -9.26 -6.46
N THR A 251 9.03 -8.46 -6.59
CA THR A 251 7.90 -8.50 -5.64
C THR A 251 7.17 -9.85 -5.62
N LYS A 252 7.23 -10.64 -6.70
CA LYS A 252 6.68 -12.01 -6.72
C LYS A 252 7.57 -13.00 -6.00
N TYR A 253 8.88 -12.75 -5.95
CA TYR A 253 9.84 -13.58 -5.21
C TYR A 253 9.77 -13.26 -3.72
N ILE A 254 9.80 -11.97 -3.39
CA ILE A 254 9.86 -11.45 -2.01
C ILE A 254 8.49 -11.53 -1.33
N LYS A 255 7.40 -11.29 -2.08
CA LYS A 255 6.02 -11.21 -1.60
C LYS A 255 5.84 -10.26 -0.39
N PRO A 256 6.30 -9.00 -0.48
CA PRO A 256 6.14 -8.06 0.62
C PRO A 256 4.68 -7.60 0.74
N ILE A 257 4.26 -7.18 1.94
CA ILE A 257 2.97 -6.49 2.12
C ILE A 257 3.00 -5.16 1.35
N LEU A 258 4.07 -4.38 1.54
CA LEU A 258 4.30 -3.09 0.89
C LEU A 258 5.68 -3.06 0.23
N ALA A 259 5.75 -2.60 -1.02
CA ALA A 259 7.01 -2.23 -1.65
C ALA A 259 7.17 -0.72 -1.80
N ILE A 260 8.41 -0.24 -1.71
CA ILE A 260 8.76 1.17 -1.82
C ILE A 260 9.90 1.30 -2.83
N PRO A 261 9.68 1.95 -3.99
CA PRO A 261 10.77 2.23 -4.91
C PRO A 261 11.72 3.28 -4.32
N TYR A 262 13.01 2.98 -4.32
CA TYR A 262 14.09 3.88 -3.90
C TYR A 262 15.23 3.88 -4.93
N HIS A 263 16.39 4.46 -4.62
CA HIS A 263 17.52 4.60 -5.56
C HIS A 263 17.11 5.31 -6.86
N TRP A 264 16.38 6.42 -6.72
CA TRP A 264 15.98 7.24 -7.85
C TRP A 264 15.99 8.74 -7.51
N GLY A 265 16.02 9.58 -8.55
CA GLY A 265 15.92 11.03 -8.43
C GLY A 265 17.24 11.78 -8.21
N GLN A 266 18.38 11.08 -8.17
CA GLN A 266 19.71 11.68 -8.03
C GLN A 266 20.71 11.14 -9.07
N ASN A 267 20.48 11.47 -10.34
CA ASN A 267 21.26 11.05 -11.53
C ASN A 267 21.09 9.58 -11.96
N VAL A 268 20.25 8.83 -11.27
CA VAL A 268 19.82 7.48 -11.64
C VAL A 268 18.34 7.35 -11.33
N GLY A 269 17.62 6.59 -12.14
CA GLY A 269 16.17 6.41 -12.03
C GLY A 269 15.39 7.72 -12.11
N THR A 270 14.09 7.60 -12.35
CA THR A 270 13.17 8.72 -12.41
C THR A 270 11.89 8.41 -11.66
N LEU A 271 11.09 9.45 -11.39
CA LEU A 271 9.73 9.26 -10.89
C LEU A 271 8.91 8.37 -11.85
N ALA A 272 9.13 8.48 -13.15
CA ALA A 272 8.45 7.65 -14.14
C ALA A 272 8.80 6.16 -13.99
N ASP A 273 10.04 5.84 -13.64
CA ASP A 273 10.45 4.45 -13.36
C ASP A 273 9.78 3.92 -12.08
N ALA A 274 9.74 4.72 -11.02
CA ALA A 274 9.04 4.38 -9.78
C ALA A 274 7.52 4.17 -10.00
N GLN A 275 6.90 5.02 -10.82
CA GLN A 275 5.50 4.88 -11.24
C GLN A 275 5.28 3.62 -12.08
N ARG A 276 6.21 3.34 -13.00
CA ARG A 276 6.15 2.12 -13.81
C ARG A 276 6.24 0.88 -12.94
N PHE A 277 7.15 0.86 -11.96
CA PHE A 277 7.25 -0.21 -10.98
C PHE A 277 5.95 -0.39 -10.19
N ALA A 278 5.41 0.69 -9.63
CA ALA A 278 4.14 0.65 -8.88
C ALA A 278 2.98 0.07 -9.69
N SER A 279 2.92 0.39 -10.99
CA SER A 279 1.87 -0.11 -11.88
C SER A 279 1.98 -1.60 -12.23
N LEU A 280 3.18 -2.19 -12.10
CA LEU A 280 3.49 -3.56 -12.50
C LEU A 280 3.64 -4.53 -11.31
N ALA A 281 3.92 -4.00 -10.12
CA ALA A 281 4.21 -4.80 -8.94
C ALA A 281 3.04 -5.72 -8.57
N ALA A 282 3.36 -6.90 -8.05
CA ALA A 282 2.38 -7.88 -7.59
C ALA A 282 1.82 -7.56 -6.19
N CYS A 283 2.35 -6.54 -5.53
CA CYS A 283 1.95 -6.09 -4.20
C CYS A 283 1.54 -4.61 -4.23
N ASN A 284 1.12 -4.09 -3.07
CA ASN A 284 0.88 -2.67 -2.88
C ASN A 284 2.20 -1.89 -2.95
N VAL A 285 2.18 -0.67 -3.50
CA VAL A 285 3.38 0.15 -3.69
C VAL A 285 3.15 1.58 -3.24
N LYS A 286 4.02 2.06 -2.34
CA LYS A 286 4.05 3.46 -1.91
C LYS A 286 5.25 4.16 -2.53
N ILE A 287 5.00 5.03 -3.51
CA ILE A 287 6.01 5.97 -3.98
C ILE A 287 6.10 7.09 -2.95
N MET A 288 7.23 7.17 -2.25
CA MET A 288 7.46 8.18 -1.23
C MET A 288 8.01 9.48 -1.84
N SER A 289 7.75 10.60 -1.18
CA SER A 289 8.46 11.86 -1.40
C SER A 289 9.69 11.95 -0.51
N VAL A 290 10.69 12.73 -0.92
CA VAL A 290 11.89 12.96 -0.10
C VAL A 290 11.51 13.51 1.28
N GLY A 291 11.95 12.83 2.34
CA GLY A 291 11.65 13.14 3.73
C GLY A 291 10.29 12.65 4.24
N GLU A 292 9.46 12.03 3.39
CA GLU A 292 8.15 11.49 3.80
C GLU A 292 8.32 10.40 4.85
N ILE A 293 7.39 10.37 5.80
CA ILE A 293 7.33 9.39 6.89
C ILE A 293 6.04 8.60 6.75
N ILE A 294 6.14 7.28 6.84
CA ILE A 294 4.99 6.37 7.01
C ILE A 294 5.17 5.54 8.26
N SER A 295 4.07 5.05 8.82
CA SER A 295 4.07 4.15 9.97
C SER A 295 3.58 2.76 9.58
N SER A 296 3.82 1.77 10.44
CA SER A 296 3.32 0.40 10.28
C SER A 296 1.79 0.32 10.18
N ARG A 297 1.08 1.36 10.61
CA ARG A 297 -0.38 1.49 10.49
C ARG A 297 -0.84 1.82 9.06
N ASP A 298 0.08 2.26 8.22
CA ASP A 298 -0.20 2.66 6.84
C ASP A 298 0.05 1.54 5.82
N TRP A 299 0.77 0.48 6.20
CA TRP A 299 1.31 -0.48 5.23
C TRP A 299 0.25 -1.33 4.50
N LEU A 300 -0.95 -1.46 5.09
CA LEU A 300 -2.10 -2.14 4.48
C LEU A 300 -3.02 -1.21 3.66
N LYS A 301 -2.79 0.11 3.67
CA LYS A 301 -3.62 1.05 2.90
C LYS A 301 -3.45 0.82 1.41
N ASP A 302 -4.54 0.86 0.63
CA ASP A 302 -4.46 0.77 -0.83
C ASP A 302 -3.88 2.07 -1.44
N PHE A 303 -2.56 2.09 -1.69
CA PHE A 303 -1.89 3.24 -2.31
C PHE A 303 -2.13 3.34 -3.82
N SER A 304 -2.81 2.34 -4.41
CA SER A 304 -3.21 2.42 -5.81
C SER A 304 -4.50 3.22 -6.01
N LEU A 305 -5.28 3.45 -4.94
CA LEU A 305 -6.54 4.20 -4.98
C LEU A 305 -6.27 5.70 -5.18
N LEU A 306 -6.68 6.22 -6.35
CA LEU A 306 -6.47 7.61 -6.74
C LEU A 306 -7.70 8.50 -6.49
N ALA A 307 -8.90 7.93 -6.55
CA ALA A 307 -10.15 8.61 -6.31
C ALA A 307 -11.21 7.59 -5.88
N HIS A 308 -12.03 7.98 -4.91
CA HIS A 308 -13.17 7.20 -4.44
C HIS A 308 -14.33 8.11 -4.05
N TRP A 309 -15.31 8.21 -4.93
CA TRP A 309 -16.58 8.87 -4.65
C TRP A 309 -17.59 7.83 -4.23
N LYS A 310 -17.92 7.84 -2.93
CA LYS A 310 -18.96 6.97 -2.38
C LYS A 310 -20.35 7.40 -2.83
N LEU A 311 -20.55 8.71 -3.01
CA LEU A 311 -21.84 9.31 -3.38
C LEU A 311 -22.92 9.09 -2.30
N ASP A 312 -22.50 9.11 -1.03
CA ASP A 312 -23.29 8.90 0.19
C ASP A 312 -23.66 10.22 0.90
N GLU A 313 -23.38 11.37 0.27
CA GLU A 313 -23.73 12.66 0.84
C GLU A 313 -25.26 12.84 0.95
N ALA A 314 -25.71 13.48 2.03
CA ALA A 314 -27.14 13.73 2.23
C ALA A 314 -27.63 15.03 1.57
N ALA A 315 -26.73 15.97 1.25
CA ALA A 315 -27.07 17.28 0.70
C ALA A 315 -25.84 18.00 0.11
N GLY A 316 -26.11 19.07 -0.65
CA GLY A 316 -25.08 19.95 -1.22
C GLY A 316 -24.75 19.61 -2.66
N VAL A 317 -23.76 20.32 -3.21
CA VAL A 317 -23.34 20.21 -4.62
C VAL A 317 -21.95 19.59 -4.79
N THR A 318 -21.41 18.99 -3.74
CA THR A 318 -20.05 18.44 -3.73
C THR A 318 -20.12 16.94 -3.49
N ALA A 319 -19.53 16.17 -4.40
CA ALA A 319 -19.25 14.75 -4.19
C ALA A 319 -17.83 14.63 -3.61
N LEU A 320 -17.69 14.17 -2.38
CA LEU A 320 -16.41 14.07 -1.70
C LEU A 320 -15.61 12.89 -2.22
N ASP A 321 -14.32 13.11 -2.43
CA ASP A 321 -13.36 12.06 -2.72
C ASP A 321 -12.72 11.58 -1.42
N SER A 322 -13.08 10.36 -1.01
CA SER A 322 -12.58 9.74 0.23
C SER A 322 -11.15 9.20 0.11
N ALA A 323 -10.60 9.05 -1.10
CA ALA A 323 -9.19 8.71 -1.32
C ALA A 323 -8.28 9.94 -1.18
N GLY A 324 -8.80 11.11 -1.52
CA GLY A 324 -8.27 12.42 -1.17
C GLY A 324 -7.97 13.33 -2.35
N GLY A 325 -8.51 14.56 -2.28
CA GLY A 325 -8.08 15.69 -3.11
C GLY A 325 -8.74 15.83 -4.48
N LYS A 326 -9.70 14.96 -4.84
CA LYS A 326 -10.42 14.99 -6.13
C LYS A 326 -11.95 15.17 -6.00
N ASN A 327 -12.41 15.97 -5.05
CA ASN A 327 -13.84 16.26 -4.88
C ASN A 327 -14.48 16.69 -6.22
N GLY A 328 -15.65 16.14 -6.52
CA GLY A 328 -16.46 16.50 -7.67
C GLY A 328 -17.50 17.56 -7.34
N THR A 329 -18.00 18.22 -8.38
CA THR A 329 -19.08 19.22 -8.29
C THR A 329 -20.26 18.77 -9.14
N LEU A 330 -21.45 18.73 -8.53
CA LEU A 330 -22.71 18.38 -9.19
C LEU A 330 -23.13 19.49 -10.16
N SER A 331 -23.78 19.11 -11.25
CA SER A 331 -24.41 19.97 -12.26
C SER A 331 -25.73 19.33 -12.69
N GLY A 332 -26.75 20.13 -13.02
CA GLY A 332 -28.08 19.64 -13.46
C GLY A 332 -29.16 19.54 -12.38
N ASN A 333 -28.75 19.52 -11.10
CA ASN A 333 -29.56 19.22 -9.90
C ASN A 333 -29.83 17.72 -9.65
N PRO A 334 -28.81 16.84 -9.72
CA PRO A 334 -28.99 15.44 -9.37
C PRO A 334 -29.36 15.29 -7.89
N ILE A 335 -30.04 14.21 -7.57
CA ILE A 335 -30.69 13.99 -6.26
C ILE A 335 -29.89 12.98 -5.46
N TRP A 336 -29.43 13.37 -4.27
CA TRP A 336 -28.82 12.46 -3.31
C TRP A 336 -29.81 11.42 -2.79
N GLN A 337 -29.37 10.16 -2.71
CA GLN A 337 -30.14 9.02 -2.24
C GLN A 337 -29.37 8.32 -1.10
N PRO A 338 -29.36 8.86 0.13
CA PRO A 338 -28.51 8.38 1.22
C PRO A 338 -28.83 6.95 1.70
N ASP A 339 -30.03 6.45 1.39
CA ASP A 339 -30.47 5.07 1.69
C ASP A 339 -30.73 4.24 0.40
N GLY A 340 -30.37 4.78 -0.77
CA GLY A 340 -30.76 4.24 -2.07
C GLY A 340 -29.65 3.48 -2.80
N GLY A 341 -28.44 3.41 -2.22
CA GLY A 341 -27.26 2.79 -2.83
C GLY A 341 -27.08 1.30 -2.53
N THR A 342 -26.01 0.76 -3.09
CA THR A 342 -25.50 -0.58 -2.74
C THR A 342 -24.54 -0.47 -1.55
N ILE A 343 -23.81 0.64 -1.43
CA ILE A 343 -22.91 0.94 -0.30
C ILE A 343 -23.34 2.26 0.35
N GLU A 344 -24.21 2.17 1.35
CA GLU A 344 -24.83 3.31 2.03
C GLU A 344 -25.73 4.12 1.07
N GLY A 345 -25.19 5.11 0.35
CA GLY A 345 -25.95 6.04 -0.49
C GLY A 345 -25.67 5.93 -2.00
N ALA A 346 -26.34 6.76 -2.79
CA ALA A 346 -26.12 6.89 -4.23
C ALA A 346 -26.47 8.29 -4.73
N LEU A 347 -26.06 8.62 -5.96
CA LEU A 347 -26.53 9.80 -6.68
C LEU A 347 -27.50 9.42 -7.78
N GLN A 348 -28.69 10.02 -7.78
CA GLN A 348 -29.69 9.87 -8.83
C GLN A 348 -29.52 10.96 -9.88
N LEU A 349 -29.46 10.54 -11.14
CA LEU A 349 -29.40 11.38 -12.32
C LEU A 349 -30.67 11.17 -13.15
N ASP A 350 -31.23 12.23 -13.70
CA ASP A 350 -32.49 12.17 -14.46
C ASP A 350 -32.31 11.88 -15.96
N GLY A 351 -31.09 11.98 -16.49
CA GLY A 351 -30.78 11.85 -17.91
C GLY A 351 -30.89 13.14 -18.71
N ASP A 352 -31.03 14.30 -18.06
CA ASP A 352 -31.11 15.63 -18.67
C ASP A 352 -30.19 16.63 -17.96
N GLY A 353 -28.91 16.65 -18.35
CA GLY A 353 -27.96 17.66 -17.86
C GLY A 353 -27.35 17.35 -16.49
N ASP A 354 -27.78 16.28 -15.83
CA ASP A 354 -27.25 15.81 -14.55
C ASP A 354 -25.88 15.13 -14.70
N TYR A 355 -24.87 15.59 -13.94
CA TYR A 355 -23.57 14.92 -13.82
C TYR A 355 -22.75 15.45 -12.63
N VAL A 356 -21.65 14.76 -12.34
CA VAL A 356 -20.58 15.25 -11.46
C VAL A 356 -19.32 15.53 -12.28
N GLY A 357 -18.82 16.77 -12.25
CA GLY A 357 -17.54 17.13 -12.84
C GLY A 357 -16.41 17.06 -11.82
N THR A 358 -15.30 16.39 -12.15
CA THR A 358 -14.16 16.19 -11.23
C THR A 358 -12.89 16.86 -11.75
N PRO A 359 -11.91 17.18 -10.88
CA PRO A 359 -10.54 17.44 -11.29
C PRO A 359 -9.91 16.24 -12.02
N PHE A 360 -8.74 16.46 -12.64
CA PHE A 360 -7.95 15.40 -13.25
C PHE A 360 -7.59 14.28 -12.26
N VAL A 361 -7.88 13.03 -12.62
CA VAL A 361 -7.54 11.86 -11.81
C VAL A 361 -6.32 11.13 -12.37
N LEU A 362 -6.42 10.62 -13.60
CA LEU A 362 -5.42 9.78 -14.23
C LEU A 362 -5.42 9.98 -15.75
N ASN A 363 -4.24 9.89 -16.35
CA ASN A 363 -4.07 9.83 -17.79
C ASN A 363 -4.06 8.35 -18.24
N PRO A 364 -5.00 7.90 -19.10
CA PRO A 364 -5.09 6.51 -19.56
C PRO A 364 -3.82 5.97 -20.22
N SER A 365 -2.96 6.84 -20.75
CA SER A 365 -1.73 6.41 -21.40
C SER A 365 -0.55 6.21 -20.44
N SER A 366 -0.68 6.59 -19.16
CA SER A 366 0.42 6.57 -18.19
C SER A 366 0.76 5.18 -17.66
N GLY A 367 -0.14 4.21 -17.80
CA GLY A 367 0.08 2.84 -17.35
C GLY A 367 -1.23 2.09 -17.12
N PRO A 368 -1.13 0.85 -16.63
CA PRO A 368 -2.29 0.08 -16.17
C PRO A 368 -3.16 0.85 -15.19
N PHE A 369 -4.47 0.65 -15.26
CA PHE A 369 -5.43 1.25 -14.33
C PHE A 369 -6.71 0.41 -14.24
N SER A 370 -7.53 0.72 -13.26
CA SER A 370 -8.87 0.15 -13.14
C SER A 370 -9.87 1.20 -12.68
N VAL A 371 -11.10 1.06 -13.14
CA VAL A 371 -12.26 1.84 -12.69
C VAL A 371 -13.44 0.91 -12.47
N PHE A 372 -14.11 1.07 -11.35
CA PHE A 372 -15.34 0.35 -11.01
C PHE A 372 -16.38 1.32 -10.49
N ALA A 373 -17.65 1.02 -10.76
CA ALA A 373 -18.80 1.77 -10.30
C ALA A 373 -19.99 0.83 -10.09
N TRP A 374 -20.83 1.13 -9.11
CA TRP A 374 -22.17 0.57 -9.02
C TRP A 374 -23.13 1.44 -9.82
N ILE A 375 -23.98 0.81 -10.63
CA ILE A 375 -24.99 1.50 -11.44
C ILE A 375 -26.33 0.78 -11.39
N ARG A 376 -27.41 1.54 -11.52
CA ARG A 376 -28.76 1.02 -11.77
C ARG A 376 -29.52 1.93 -12.72
N GLY A 377 -30.20 1.36 -13.70
CA GLY A 377 -30.93 2.11 -14.73
C GLY A 377 -30.08 2.30 -15.99
N GLY A 378 -30.18 3.46 -16.61
CA GLY A 378 -29.53 3.79 -17.87
C GLY A 378 -30.40 3.43 -19.08
N ALA A 379 -29.95 3.87 -20.25
CA ALA A 379 -30.52 3.52 -21.55
C ALA A 379 -29.38 3.32 -22.58
N PRO A 380 -29.66 2.62 -23.69
CA PRO A 380 -28.67 2.46 -24.77
C PRO A 380 -28.07 3.81 -25.21
N GLY A 381 -26.74 3.89 -25.25
CA GLY A 381 -25.98 5.09 -25.61
C GLY A 381 -25.62 6.04 -24.47
N GLN A 382 -26.14 5.82 -23.26
CA GLN A 382 -25.82 6.66 -22.09
C GLN A 382 -24.47 6.32 -21.46
N VAL A 383 -23.87 7.29 -20.79
CA VAL A 383 -22.48 7.21 -20.31
C VAL A 383 -22.41 7.31 -18.79
N ILE A 384 -21.71 6.35 -18.19
CA ILE A 384 -21.51 6.25 -16.74
C ILE A 384 -20.31 7.09 -16.32
N LEU A 385 -19.22 7.00 -17.08
CA LEU A 385 -17.99 7.75 -16.80
C LEU A 385 -17.28 8.11 -18.11
N SER A 386 -16.91 9.38 -18.24
CA SER A 386 -16.14 9.88 -19.38
C SER A 386 -15.03 10.83 -18.94
N GLN A 387 -14.08 11.07 -19.84
CA GLN A 387 -13.03 12.06 -19.64
C GLN A 387 -13.31 13.33 -20.44
N ILE A 388 -13.22 14.48 -19.77
CA ILE A 388 -13.50 15.81 -20.34
C ILE A 388 -12.57 16.07 -21.52
N GLY A 389 -13.14 16.31 -22.70
CA GLY A 389 -12.37 16.49 -23.94
C GLY A 389 -11.63 15.24 -24.43
N GLY A 390 -11.93 14.08 -23.85
CA GLY A 390 -11.32 12.78 -24.14
C GLY A 390 -12.28 11.81 -24.81
N VAL A 391 -12.56 10.69 -24.13
CA VAL A 391 -13.44 9.60 -24.61
C VAL A 391 -14.33 9.09 -23.48
N ASN A 392 -15.37 8.32 -23.82
CA ASN A 392 -16.22 7.66 -22.84
C ASN A 392 -15.53 6.39 -22.33
N TRP A 393 -15.30 6.29 -21.02
CA TRP A 393 -14.57 5.17 -20.42
C TRP A 393 -15.51 3.99 -20.15
N LEU A 394 -16.67 4.25 -19.56
CA LEU A 394 -17.72 3.27 -19.28
C LEU A 394 -19.05 3.81 -19.80
N SER A 395 -19.69 3.09 -20.69
CA SER A 395 -21.00 3.46 -21.25
C SER A 395 -21.82 2.23 -21.63
N ALA A 396 -23.11 2.45 -21.84
CA ALA A 396 -24.00 1.49 -22.46
C ALA A 396 -23.94 1.65 -23.98
N ASP A 397 -23.81 0.55 -24.73
CA ASP A 397 -23.80 0.59 -26.18
C ASP A 397 -25.13 1.11 -26.75
N THR A 398 -25.10 1.71 -27.94
CA THR A 398 -26.28 2.37 -28.53
C THR A 398 -27.34 1.41 -29.05
N SER A 399 -27.01 0.12 -29.23
CA SER A 399 -27.94 -0.86 -29.80
C SER A 399 -28.79 -1.54 -28.73
N SER A 400 -28.16 -2.02 -27.66
CA SER A 400 -28.79 -2.97 -26.73
C SER A 400 -28.64 -2.55 -25.26
N GLY A 401 -27.74 -1.61 -24.97
CA GLY A 401 -27.41 -1.23 -23.60
C GLY A 401 -26.34 -2.11 -22.96
N ASN A 402 -25.50 -2.77 -23.77
CA ASN A 402 -24.40 -3.59 -23.31
C ASN A 402 -23.25 -2.73 -22.76
N LEU A 403 -22.54 -3.21 -21.73
CA LEU A 403 -21.37 -2.51 -21.23
C LEU A 403 -20.30 -2.37 -22.33
N MET A 404 -19.75 -1.16 -22.49
CA MET A 404 -18.70 -0.87 -23.46
C MET A 404 -17.68 0.18 -22.95
N THR A 405 -16.54 0.26 -23.66
CA THR A 405 -15.56 1.34 -23.52
C THR A 405 -15.12 1.88 -24.89
N GLU A 406 -15.00 3.20 -25.00
CA GLU A 406 -14.42 3.86 -26.19
C GLU A 406 -12.91 4.09 -26.08
N LEU A 407 -12.31 3.81 -24.92
CA LEU A 407 -10.87 3.90 -24.73
C LEU A 407 -10.19 2.96 -25.71
N LYS A 408 -9.42 3.53 -26.64
CA LYS A 408 -8.78 2.81 -27.73
C LYS A 408 -7.33 3.24 -27.87
N SER A 409 -6.55 2.41 -28.55
CA SER A 409 -5.16 2.73 -28.87
C SER A 409 -5.06 4.07 -29.63
N SER A 410 -4.07 4.87 -29.27
CA SER A 410 -3.69 6.09 -30.00
C SER A 410 -2.93 5.83 -31.29
N SER A 411 -2.47 4.59 -31.52
CA SER A 411 -1.68 4.21 -32.69
C SER A 411 -1.92 2.75 -33.12
N GLY A 412 -2.12 2.51 -34.42
CA GLY A 412 -2.31 1.16 -34.98
C GLY A 412 -3.67 0.94 -35.67
N ARG A 413 -3.90 -0.28 -36.18
CA ARG A 413 -5.06 -0.64 -37.01
C ARG A 413 -6.33 -1.02 -36.24
N ASN A 414 -6.26 -1.28 -34.92
CA ASN A 414 -7.45 -1.56 -34.12
C ASN A 414 -7.92 -0.30 -33.38
N THR A 415 -8.96 0.32 -33.92
CA THR A 415 -9.53 1.60 -33.47
C THR A 415 -10.95 1.44 -32.90
N GLN A 416 -11.37 0.20 -32.63
CA GLN A 416 -12.74 -0.10 -32.23
C GLN A 416 -12.93 0.00 -30.71
N ALA A 417 -14.14 0.39 -30.33
CA ALA A 417 -14.60 0.26 -28.96
C ALA A 417 -14.63 -1.23 -28.56
N LEU A 418 -14.40 -1.52 -27.29
CA LEU A 418 -14.65 -2.86 -26.75
C LEU A 418 -16.07 -2.88 -26.21
N VAL A 419 -16.91 -3.77 -26.72
CA VAL A 419 -18.32 -3.91 -26.38
C VAL A 419 -18.56 -5.32 -25.88
N SER A 420 -19.25 -5.47 -24.75
CA SER A 420 -19.63 -6.76 -24.17
C SER A 420 -20.92 -7.32 -24.80
N GLN A 421 -21.32 -8.50 -24.36
CA GLN A 421 -22.63 -9.10 -24.66
C GLN A 421 -23.62 -8.95 -23.49
N THR A 422 -23.28 -8.16 -22.47
CA THR A 422 -24.03 -8.09 -21.22
C THR A 422 -24.71 -6.74 -21.11
N ILE A 423 -26.05 -6.76 -21.17
CA ILE A 423 -26.93 -5.60 -20.94
C ILE A 423 -26.76 -5.17 -19.49
N ILE A 424 -26.44 -3.90 -19.27
CA ILE A 424 -26.31 -3.29 -17.94
C ILE A 424 -27.44 -2.31 -17.62
N THR A 425 -28.33 -2.07 -18.60
CA THR A 425 -29.45 -1.13 -18.51
C THR A 425 -30.78 -1.85 -18.28
N ASP A 426 -30.76 -2.97 -17.57
CA ASP A 426 -31.94 -3.82 -17.32
C ASP A 426 -32.76 -3.36 -16.10
N GLY A 427 -32.28 -2.34 -15.39
CA GLY A 427 -32.91 -1.78 -14.18
C GLY A 427 -32.47 -2.43 -12.87
N ASN A 428 -31.59 -3.44 -12.90
CA ASN A 428 -30.96 -4.02 -11.72
C ASN A 428 -29.68 -3.25 -11.34
N TRP A 429 -29.22 -3.44 -10.10
CA TRP A 429 -27.91 -2.98 -9.70
C TRP A 429 -26.84 -3.88 -10.31
N HIS A 430 -25.85 -3.25 -10.94
CA HIS A 430 -24.66 -3.93 -11.45
C HIS A 430 -23.40 -3.23 -10.98
N ARG A 431 -22.38 -4.01 -10.64
CA ARG A 431 -21.01 -3.49 -10.48
C ARG A 431 -20.28 -3.60 -11.80
N VAL A 432 -20.15 -2.48 -12.50
CA VAL A 432 -19.47 -2.42 -13.80
C VAL A 432 -18.01 -2.02 -13.63
N GLY A 433 -17.14 -2.54 -14.47
CA GLY A 433 -15.71 -2.26 -14.39
C GLY A 433 -15.00 -2.23 -15.73
N LEU A 434 -13.96 -1.40 -15.80
CA LEU A 434 -12.97 -1.40 -16.88
C LEU A 434 -11.57 -1.52 -16.27
N VAL A 435 -10.80 -2.47 -16.79
CA VAL A 435 -9.39 -2.66 -16.46
C VAL A 435 -8.56 -2.54 -17.73
N TRP A 436 -7.50 -1.75 -17.65
CA TRP A 436 -6.40 -1.75 -18.61
C TRP A 436 -5.19 -2.37 -17.91
N ASP A 437 -4.75 -3.55 -18.35
CA ASP A 437 -3.62 -4.28 -17.74
C ASP A 437 -2.25 -3.89 -18.34
N GLY A 438 -2.25 -2.93 -19.27
CA GLY A 438 -1.07 -2.56 -20.06
C GLY A 438 -0.97 -3.28 -21.41
N SER A 439 -1.84 -4.27 -21.67
CA SER A 439 -1.91 -5.02 -22.92
C SER A 439 -3.34 -5.25 -23.42
N TYR A 440 -4.31 -5.41 -22.53
CA TYR A 440 -5.70 -5.71 -22.85
C TYR A 440 -6.64 -4.79 -22.08
N ARG A 441 -7.72 -4.37 -22.73
CA ARG A 441 -8.91 -3.85 -22.05
C ARG A 441 -9.77 -5.03 -21.64
N ILE A 442 -10.30 -4.98 -20.43
CA ILE A 442 -11.15 -6.02 -19.86
C ILE A 442 -12.34 -5.32 -19.21
N LEU A 443 -13.55 -5.76 -19.57
CA LEU A 443 -14.81 -5.27 -19.00
C LEU A 443 -15.36 -6.30 -18.02
N TYR A 444 -15.88 -5.81 -16.91
CA TYR A 444 -16.47 -6.61 -15.85
C TYR A 444 -17.91 -6.16 -15.58
N VAL A 445 -18.79 -7.13 -15.31
CA VAL A 445 -20.10 -6.93 -14.71
C VAL A 445 -20.24 -7.94 -13.59
N ASP A 446 -20.54 -7.45 -12.39
CA ASP A 446 -20.71 -8.25 -11.17
C ASP A 446 -19.52 -9.19 -10.93
N ASP A 447 -18.32 -8.60 -11.04
CA ASP A 447 -17.01 -9.24 -10.84
C ASP A 447 -16.67 -10.36 -11.85
N ILE A 448 -17.48 -10.53 -12.89
CA ILE A 448 -17.23 -11.48 -13.98
C ILE A 448 -16.74 -10.75 -15.24
N VAL A 449 -15.73 -11.30 -15.90
CA VAL A 449 -15.26 -10.81 -17.21
C VAL A 449 -16.36 -11.01 -18.25
N VAL A 450 -16.86 -9.91 -18.82
CA VAL A 450 -17.90 -9.91 -19.88
C VAL A 450 -17.35 -9.56 -21.26
N ALA A 451 -16.17 -8.96 -21.33
CA ALA A 451 -15.43 -8.72 -22.57
C ALA A 451 -13.93 -8.58 -22.31
N LYS A 452 -13.12 -9.00 -23.26
CA LYS A 452 -11.66 -8.79 -23.28
C LYS A 452 -11.20 -8.65 -24.72
N ASP A 453 -10.20 -7.80 -24.96
CA ASP A 453 -9.55 -7.73 -26.28
C ASP A 453 -8.91 -9.08 -26.66
N ASP A 454 -9.16 -9.54 -27.89
CA ASP A 454 -8.58 -10.80 -28.42
C ASP A 454 -7.08 -10.70 -28.74
N ASN A 455 -6.57 -9.48 -28.90
CA ASN A 455 -5.20 -9.20 -29.27
C ASN A 455 -4.61 -8.13 -28.34
N VAL A 456 -3.29 -8.16 -28.15
CA VAL A 456 -2.56 -7.10 -27.44
C VAL A 456 -2.81 -5.75 -28.12
N GLN A 457 -3.17 -4.76 -27.33
CA GLN A 457 -3.37 -3.37 -27.74
C GLN A 457 -2.12 -2.53 -27.42
N SER A 458 -1.92 -1.46 -28.19
CA SER A 458 -1.04 -0.37 -27.74
C SER A 458 -1.73 0.49 -26.69
N SER A 459 -0.97 1.36 -26.03
CA SER A 459 -1.46 2.25 -24.97
C SER A 459 -2.68 3.08 -25.43
N PRO A 460 -3.71 3.23 -24.57
CA PRO A 460 -4.83 4.12 -24.82
C PRO A 460 -4.39 5.55 -25.14
N GLY A 461 -5.28 6.31 -25.78
CA GLY A 461 -5.07 7.74 -26.01
C GLY A 461 -4.78 8.52 -24.73
N SER A 462 -3.78 9.40 -24.78
CA SER A 462 -3.46 10.31 -23.70
C SER A 462 -4.57 11.34 -23.52
N SER A 463 -4.93 11.63 -22.27
CA SER A 463 -5.80 12.75 -21.93
C SER A 463 -5.52 13.23 -20.51
N THR A 464 -5.63 14.55 -20.33
CA THR A 464 -5.35 15.25 -19.07
C THR A 464 -6.58 15.99 -18.53
N GLY A 465 -7.75 15.77 -19.12
CA GLY A 465 -9.02 16.31 -18.64
C GLY A 465 -9.47 15.64 -17.34
N GLY A 466 -10.32 16.36 -16.59
CA GLY A 466 -11.11 15.79 -15.50
C GLY A 466 -12.08 14.71 -15.97
N LEU A 467 -12.97 14.26 -15.09
CA LEU A 467 -13.99 13.27 -15.42
C LEU A 467 -15.39 13.87 -15.34
N TYR A 468 -16.30 13.33 -16.15
CA TYR A 468 -17.73 13.43 -15.91
C TYR A 468 -18.24 12.08 -15.42
N LEU A 469 -18.93 12.09 -14.27
CA LEU A 469 -19.67 10.97 -13.73
C LEU A 469 -21.13 11.16 -14.12
N GLY A 470 -21.69 10.24 -14.91
CA GLY A 470 -23.06 10.27 -15.41
C GLY A 470 -23.29 11.08 -16.69
N ALA A 471 -22.24 11.48 -17.42
CA ALA A 471 -22.38 12.16 -18.71
C ALA A 471 -21.29 11.81 -19.71
N GLU A 472 -21.61 12.02 -20.99
CA GLU A 472 -20.70 11.81 -22.09
C GLU A 472 -19.70 12.97 -22.24
N LYS A 473 -18.54 12.66 -22.85
CA LYS A 473 -17.35 13.55 -22.93
C LYS A 473 -17.61 14.97 -23.47
N SER A 474 -18.64 15.16 -24.28
CA SER A 474 -19.02 16.44 -24.90
C SER A 474 -20.34 17.01 -24.36
N LEU A 475 -20.93 16.40 -23.33
CA LEU A 475 -22.20 16.80 -22.70
C LEU A 475 -23.40 16.88 -23.67
N ASN A 476 -23.44 16.03 -24.70
CA ASN A 476 -24.64 15.89 -25.54
C ASN A 476 -25.78 15.24 -24.74
N THR A 477 -27.00 15.77 -24.91
CA THR A 477 -28.19 15.36 -24.14
C THR A 477 -28.46 13.85 -24.17
N ALA A 478 -28.21 13.19 -25.29
CA ALA A 478 -28.45 11.74 -25.41
C ALA A 478 -27.53 10.86 -24.57
N GLY A 479 -26.40 11.39 -24.07
CA GLY A 479 -25.41 10.63 -23.33
C GLY A 479 -25.44 10.83 -21.81
N PHE A 480 -26.36 11.64 -21.27
CA PHE A 480 -26.56 11.74 -19.81
C PHE A 480 -27.18 10.45 -19.28
N TRP A 481 -26.65 9.95 -18.16
CA TRP A 481 -27.15 8.76 -17.50
C TRP A 481 -28.49 9.06 -16.82
N THR A 482 -29.47 8.17 -16.98
CA THR A 482 -30.73 8.21 -16.23
C THR A 482 -30.78 7.05 -15.25
N GLY A 483 -30.75 7.30 -13.94
CA GLY A 483 -30.68 6.24 -12.94
C GLY A 483 -29.78 6.59 -11.77
N LEU A 484 -29.20 5.57 -11.14
CA LEU A 484 -28.34 5.72 -9.97
C LEU A 484 -26.90 5.33 -10.30
N ILE A 485 -25.97 6.06 -9.70
CA ILE A 485 -24.55 5.75 -9.67
C ILE A 485 -24.08 5.78 -8.21
N ASP A 486 -23.24 4.82 -7.83
CA ASP A 486 -22.71 4.62 -6.48
C ASP A 486 -21.24 4.11 -6.55
N ASP A 487 -20.46 4.39 -5.50
CA ASP A 487 -19.15 3.81 -5.19
C ASP A 487 -18.19 3.73 -6.39
N ILE A 488 -17.85 4.88 -6.96
CA ILE A 488 -16.89 4.97 -8.05
C ILE A 488 -15.47 4.95 -7.50
N ARG A 489 -14.68 3.96 -7.91
CA ARG A 489 -13.28 3.80 -7.49
C ARG A 489 -12.35 3.77 -8.70
N ILE A 490 -11.31 4.59 -8.69
CA ILE A 490 -10.28 4.63 -9.72
C ILE A 490 -8.92 4.32 -9.11
N ARG A 491 -8.20 3.36 -9.71
CA ARG A 491 -6.86 2.96 -9.27
C ARG A 491 -5.84 3.06 -10.40
N ASN A 492 -4.59 3.41 -10.08
CA ASN A 492 -3.46 3.39 -11.02
C ASN A 492 -2.82 2.00 -11.19
N ARG A 493 -3.61 0.95 -10.96
CA ARG A 493 -3.22 -0.45 -11.08
C ARG A 493 -4.37 -1.25 -11.67
N ALA A 494 -4.03 -2.26 -12.47
CA ALA A 494 -4.99 -3.25 -12.91
C ALA A 494 -5.38 -4.13 -11.71
N ILE A 495 -6.65 -4.07 -11.33
CA ILE A 495 -7.22 -4.91 -10.28
C ILE A 495 -8.12 -5.93 -10.95
N THR A 496 -7.95 -7.20 -10.60
CA THR A 496 -8.99 -8.20 -10.84
C THR A 496 -9.92 -8.16 -9.62
N PRO A 497 -11.21 -7.88 -9.81
CA PRO A 497 -12.16 -7.65 -8.72
C PRO A 497 -12.47 -8.92 -7.92
#